data_AF-A0ABD0PFU4-F1
#
_entry.id   AF-A0ABD0PFU4-F1
#
_cell.length_a   1.000
_cell.length_b   1.000
_cell.length_c   1.000
_cell.angle_alpha   90.00
_cell.angle_beta   90.00
_cell.angle_gamma   90.00
#
_symmetry.space_group_name_H-M   'P 1'
#
loop_
_entity.id
_entity.type
_entity.pdbx_description
1 polymer ?
#
loop_
_entity_poly.entity_id
_entity_poly.type
_entity_poly.pdbx_seq_one_letter_code
_entity_poly.pdbx_strand_id
1 'polypeptide(L)' 'MDAAEFRRCGKEMVDYVADYLENIEKRQVYPDVEPGYLRSLIPEEAPEEAESYEDVVKDIERVIMPG' A
#
# COMPACT_ATOMS: atom_id res chain seq x y z
N MET A 1 3.60 -4.48 17.33
CA MET A 1 4.81 -4.70 16.51
C MET A 1 6.03 -4.71 17.40
N ASP A 2 6.77 -5.81 17.42
CA ASP A 2 8.06 -5.92 18.12
C ASP A 2 9.27 -5.67 17.18
N ALA A 3 10.49 -5.72 17.72
CA ALA A 3 11.70 -5.44 16.94
C ALA A 3 12.01 -6.50 15.86
N ALA A 4 11.56 -7.75 16.03
CA ALA A 4 11.74 -8.80 15.04
C ALA A 4 10.73 -8.65 13.90
N GLU A 5 9.47 -8.36 14.23
CA GLU A 5 8.42 -8.01 13.29
C GLU A 5 8.78 -6.78 12.47
N PHE A 6 9.29 -5.72 13.12
CA PHE A 6 9.73 -4.51 12.42
C PHE A 6 10.85 -4.80 11.41
N ARG A 7 11.82 -5.65 11.75
CA ARG A 7 12.89 -6.05 10.82
C ARG A 7 12.35 -6.82 9.62
N ARG A 8 11.39 -7.72 9.84
CA ARG A 8 10.74 -8.48 8.76
C ARG A 8 9.97 -7.55 7.83
N CYS A 9 9.06 -6.76 8.38
CA CYS A 9 8.23 -5.82 7.64
C CYS A 9 9.05 -4.75 6.91
N GLY A 10 10.10 -4.24 7.54
CA GLY A 10 11.02 -3.29 6.91
C GLY A 10 11.76 -3.89 5.72
N LYS A 11 12.16 -5.16 5.78
CA LYS A 11 12.77 -5.84 4.64
C LYS A 11 11.77 -6.00 3.49
N GLU A 12 10.55 -6.43 3.79
CA GLU A 12 9.49 -6.56 2.79
C GLU A 12 9.17 -5.22 2.12
N MET A 13 9.16 -4.11 2.87
CA MET A 13 8.95 -2.77 2.31
C MET A 13 10.12 -2.32 1.41
N VAL A 14 11.36 -2.68 1.77
CA VAL A 14 12.52 -2.37 0.91
C VAL A 14 12.45 -3.16 -0.39
N ASP A 15 12.15 -4.46 -0.31
CA ASP A 15 11.97 -5.31 -1.48
C ASP A 15 10.84 -4.77 -2.38
N TYR A 16 9.73 -4.33 -1.78
CA TYR A 16 8.62 -3.68 -2.48
C TYR A 16 9.02 -2.42 -3.26
N VAL A 17 9.78 -1.51 -2.62
CA VAL A 17 10.24 -0.28 -3.28
C VAL A 17 11.21 -0.60 -4.42
N ALA A 18 12.08 -1.60 -4.24
CA ALA A 18 12.96 -2.05 -5.31
C ALA A 18 12.15 -2.59 -6.51
N ASP A 19 11.19 -3.48 -6.25
CA ASP A 19 10.30 -4.04 -7.29
C ASP A 19 9.49 -2.97 -8.01
N TYR A 20 9.01 -1.96 -7.27
CA TYR A 20 8.31 -0.80 -7.84
C TYR A 20 9.21 -0.04 -8.81
N LEU A 21 10.46 0.27 -8.41
CA LEU A 21 11.40 1.00 -9.26
C LEU A 21 11.83 0.19 -10.49
N GLU A 22 12.00 -1.12 -10.35
CA GLU A 22 12.34 -2.01 -11.47
C GLU A 22 11.20 -2.14 -12.49
N ASN A 23 9.95 -2.14 -12.03
CA ASN A 23 8.77 -2.34 -12.87
C ASN A 23 7.99 -1.05 -13.18
N ILE A 24 8.55 0.12 -12.84
CA ILE A 24 7.87 1.41 -12.99
C ILE A 24 7.45 1.70 -14.43
N GLU A 25 8.22 1.22 -15.41
CA GLU A 25 7.94 1.37 -16.84
C GLU A 25 6.68 0.63 -17.31
N LYS A 26 6.24 -0.39 -16.57
CA LYS A 26 5.01 -1.14 -16.86
C LYS A 26 3.77 -0.46 -16.29
N ARG A 27 3.96 0.50 -15.37
CA ARG A 27 2.85 1.21 -14.72
C ARG A 27 2.43 2.42 -15.55
N GLN A 28 1.14 2.74 -15.50
CA GLN A 28 0.59 3.88 -16.19
C GLN A 28 1.06 5.17 -15.51
N VAL A 29 1.70 6.06 -16.27
CA VAL A 29 2.25 7.32 -15.72
C VAL A 29 1.13 8.29 -15.31
N TYR A 30 0.02 8.29 -16.05
CA TYR A 30 -1.14 9.12 -15.74
C TYR A 30 -2.26 8.22 -15.21
N PRO A 31 -2.70 8.37 -13.96
CA PRO A 31 -3.72 7.52 -13.37
C PRO A 31 -5.09 7.72 -14.06
N ASP A 32 -5.87 6.64 -14.19
CA ASP A 32 -7.24 6.68 -14.73
C ASP A 32 -8.26 6.65 -13.58
N VAL A 33 -8.23 7.70 -12.75
CA VAL A 33 -9.07 7.82 -11.55
C VAL A 33 -9.84 9.14 -11.51
N GLU A 34 -11.03 9.10 -10.91
CA GLU A 34 -11.85 10.29 -10.72
C GLU A 34 -11.57 10.98 -9.37
N PRO A 35 -11.77 12.31 -9.28
CA PRO A 35 -11.67 13.02 -8.01
C PRO A 35 -12.56 12.39 -6.94
N GLY A 36 -11.96 11.96 -5.83
CA GLY A 36 -12.67 11.33 -4.71
C GLY A 36 -12.71 9.80 -4.72
N TYR A 37 -12.11 9.12 -5.71
CA TYR A 37 -12.08 7.65 -5.81
C TYR A 37 -11.58 6.97 -4.51
N LEU A 38 -10.60 7.59 -3.84
CA LEU A 38 -9.98 7.06 -2.64
C LEU A 38 -10.99 6.90 -1.49
N ARG A 39 -11.94 7.84 -1.36
CA ARG A 39 -12.89 7.87 -0.24
C ARG A 39 -13.85 6.68 -0.25
N SER A 40 -14.19 6.15 -1.42
CA SER A 40 -15.01 4.94 -1.54
C SER A 40 -14.25 3.64 -1.29
N LEU A 41 -12.92 3.67 -1.29
CA LEU A 41 -12.07 2.48 -1.15
C LEU A 41 -11.56 2.26 0.28
N ILE A 42 -11.65 3.27 1.13
CA ILE A 42 -11.25 3.24 2.53
C ILE A 42 -12.48 3.33 3.46
N PRO A 43 -12.41 2.75 4.67
CA PRO A 43 -13.45 2.92 5.68
C PRO A 43 -13.68 4.40 6.04
N GLU A 44 -14.92 4.76 6.40
CA GLU A 44 -15.25 6.13 6.83
C GLU A 44 -14.66 6.50 8.20
N GLU A 45 -14.44 5.49 9.04
CA GLU A 45 -13.90 5.64 10.39
C GLU A 45 -12.66 4.77 10.57
N ALA A 46 -11.74 5.20 11.44
CA ALA A 46 -10.55 4.43 11.74
C ALA A 46 -10.92 3.12 12.48
N PRO A 47 -10.24 2.00 12.18
CA PRO A 47 -10.50 0.74 12.86
C PRO A 47 -10.18 0.87 14.36
N GLU A 48 -11.05 0.32 15.20
CA GLU A 48 -10.85 0.30 16.66
C GLU A 48 -9.76 -0.71 17.08
N GLU A 49 -9.59 -1.76 16.28
CA GLU A 49 -8.59 -2.80 16.49
C GLU A 49 -7.43 -2.66 15.49
N ALA A 50 -6.25 -3.14 15.89
CA ALA A 50 -5.08 -3.11 15.04
C ALA A 50 -5.23 -4.09 13.87
N GLU A 51 -5.03 -3.60 12.65
CA GLU A 51 -4.97 -4.43 11.45
C GLU A 51 -3.60 -5.09 11.30
N SER A 52 -3.57 -6.20 10.56
CA SER A 52 -2.32 -6.88 10.27
C SER A 52 -1.48 -6.06 9.28
N TYR A 53 -0.15 -6.13 9.41
CA TYR A 53 0.75 -5.46 8.48
C TYR A 53 0.53 -5.90 7.02
N GLU A 54 0.21 -7.17 6.81
CA GLU A 54 -0.03 -7.73 5.48
C GLU A 54 -1.26 -7.10 4.81
N ASP A 55 -2.31 -6.81 5.57
CA ASP A 55 -3.53 -6.19 5.05
C ASP A 55 -3.28 -4.73 4.67
N VAL A 56 -2.50 -4.01 5.49
CA VAL A 56 -2.07 -2.64 5.19
C VAL A 56 -1.21 -2.58 3.93
N VAL A 57 -0.26 -3.51 3.74
CA VAL A 57 0.58 -3.53 2.53
C VAL A 57 -0.23 -3.88 1.28
N LYS A 58 -1.22 -4.78 1.38
CA LYS A 58 -2.14 -5.07 0.27
C LYS A 58 -2.95 -3.84 -0.14
N ASP A 59 -3.36 -3.02 0.83
CA ASP A 59 -4.09 -1.80 0.55
C ASP A 59 -3.25 -0.74 -0.17
N ILE A 60 -1.94 -0.72 0.00
CA ILE A 60 -1.05 0.15 -0.79
C ILE A 60 -1.21 -0.16 -2.28
N GLU A 61 -1.12 -1.43 -2.68
CA GLU A 61 -1.30 -1.81 -4.09
C GLU A 61 -2.74 -1.68 -4.58
N ARG A 62 -3.73 -1.96 -3.73
CA ARG A 62 -5.15 -1.95 -4.11
C ARG A 62 -5.72 -0.54 -4.22
N VAL A 63 -5.31 0.36 -3.32
CA VAL A 63 -5.98 1.64 -3.08
C VAL A 63 -5.10 2.82 -3.47
N ILE A 64 -3.79 2.76 -3.21
CA ILE A 64 -2.88 3.87 -3.49
C ILE A 64 -2.37 3.80 -4.93
N MET A 65 -1.87 2.65 -5.39
CA MET A 65 -1.22 2.52 -6.70
C MET A 65 -2.08 2.83 -7.95
N PRO A 66 -3.42 2.72 -7.94
CA PRO A 66 -4.24 3.12 -9.09
C PRO A 66 -4.30 4.63 -9.35
N GLY A 67 -4.01 5.47 -8.34
CA GLY A 67 -4.06 6.93 -8.43
C GLY A 67 -2.71 7.60 -8.46
#